data_AF-A0A1F6F089-F1
#
_entry.id   AF-A0A1F6F089-F1
#
_cell.length_a   1.000
_cell.length_b   1.000
_cell.length_c   1.000
_cell.angle_alpha   90.00
_cell.angle_beta   90.00
_cell.angle_gamma   90.00
#
_symmetry.space_group_name_H-M   'P 1'
#
loop_
_entity.id
_entity.type
_entity.pdbx_description
1 polymer ?
#
loop_
_entity_poly.entity_id
_entity_poly.type
_entity_poly.pdbx_seq_one_letter_code
_entity_poly.pdbx_strand_id
1 'polypeptide(L)'
;MADPERPQEREHVGGRSGFIKETEAEALKLVQSRANEYEFRSPENVVWIRDVLKKIDFQELHNIYREVARRAGVRDINFVLPHHIYPRGTDELGDAADADYDPISNAISLDGDLVARVRMIESNGEKLAVSLILQQIAHEYAHATGYVAHGEIELDQGERISAVRMGLNQTLYNHTEDRGTDYYTMFELFNEGATEHIATLVSREYLRRLPLDTPSGGTLKLLEFDEFLKIVDRDKDDYGAAVEFFNRLSAHISKECEVSQEIVQGAFIRAYYRGEALPAGLLDETVGKEFTKMLMRAKDAKYLKKLTRDYSLLSLSPSLRERWARFIESVRRAVR
;
A
#
# COMPACT_ATOMS: atom_id res chain seq x y z
N MET A 1 19.38 -7.77 41.34
CA MET A 1 18.35 -6.73 41.25
C MET A 1 17.87 -6.75 39.81
N ALA A 2 16.69 -7.31 39.60
CA ALA A 2 16.09 -7.44 38.27
C ALA A 2 15.48 -6.10 37.89
N ASP A 3 15.84 -5.60 36.72
CA ASP A 3 15.22 -4.43 36.09
C ASP A 3 13.83 -4.85 35.61
N PRO A 4 12.73 -4.22 36.09
CA PRO A 4 11.40 -4.57 35.63
C PRO A 4 11.25 -4.07 34.20
N GLU A 5 11.19 -5.00 33.25
CA GLU A 5 10.82 -4.75 31.87
C GLU A 5 9.61 -3.81 31.82
N ARG A 6 9.81 -2.64 31.19
CA ARG A 6 8.70 -1.74 30.85
C ARG A 6 7.67 -2.56 30.06
N PRO A 7 6.38 -2.44 30.37
CA PRO A 7 5.36 -3.11 29.58
C PRO A 7 5.40 -2.51 28.16
N GLN A 8 6.02 -3.23 27.22
CA GLN A 8 5.96 -2.91 25.80
C GLN A 8 4.49 -3.03 25.38
N GLU A 9 3.94 -1.88 25.02
CA GLU A 9 2.78 -1.63 24.18
C GLU A 9 2.02 -2.88 23.71
N ARG A 10 1.01 -3.27 24.49
CA ARG A 10 -0.21 -3.79 23.88
C ARG A 10 -1.01 -2.61 23.34
N GLU A 11 -0.47 -1.86 22.37
CA GLU A 11 -1.33 -1.06 21.52
C GLU A 11 -2.26 -2.08 20.84
N HIS A 12 -3.57 -1.98 21.10
CA HIS A 12 -4.52 -2.55 20.17
C HIS A 12 -4.15 -1.98 18.80
N VAL A 13 -3.72 -2.85 17.89
CA VAL A 13 -3.58 -2.52 16.47
C VAL A 13 -4.99 -2.19 15.98
N GLY A 14 -5.40 -0.94 16.18
CA GLY A 14 -6.72 -0.44 15.81
C GLY A 14 -6.86 -0.51 14.30
N GLY A 15 -8.05 -0.77 13.79
CA GLY A 15 -8.35 -0.68 12.35
C GLY A 15 -8.58 -2.01 11.63
N ARG A 16 -8.18 -3.15 12.20
CA ARG A 16 -8.54 -4.49 11.71
C ARG A 16 -9.62 -5.13 12.59
N SER A 17 -10.70 -5.61 11.97
CA SER A 17 -11.82 -6.26 12.66
C SER A 17 -12.14 -7.64 12.07
N GLY A 18 -12.58 -8.59 12.91
CA GLY A 18 -13.06 -9.90 12.44
C GLY A 18 -11.98 -10.92 12.00
N PHE A 19 -10.70 -10.60 12.20
CA PHE A 19 -9.61 -11.57 12.03
C PHE A 19 -9.54 -12.52 13.25
N ILE A 20 -9.43 -13.82 12.99
CA ILE A 20 -9.40 -14.87 14.00
C ILE A 20 -7.95 -15.12 14.43
N LYS A 21 -7.64 -14.92 15.71
CA LYS A 21 -6.26 -14.94 16.24
C LYS A 21 -5.51 -16.24 15.96
N GLU A 22 -6.21 -17.37 16.02
CA GLU A 22 -5.64 -18.68 15.74
C GLU A 22 -5.17 -18.77 14.27
N THR A 23 -6.00 -18.31 13.34
CA THR A 23 -5.68 -18.24 11.91
C THR A 23 -4.54 -17.26 11.64
N GLU A 24 -4.52 -16.11 12.31
CA GLU A 24 -3.42 -15.14 12.21
C GLU A 24 -2.09 -15.77 12.67
N ALA A 25 -2.11 -16.52 13.78
CA ALA A 25 -0.93 -17.19 14.31
C ALA A 25 -0.42 -18.32 13.40
N GLU A 26 -1.31 -19.06 12.74
CA GLU A 26 -0.94 -20.08 11.77
C GLU A 26 -0.32 -19.48 10.50
N ALA A 27 -0.94 -18.42 9.96
CA ALA A 27 -0.39 -17.70 8.81
C ALA A 27 0.99 -17.10 9.14
N LEU A 28 1.15 -16.51 10.32
CA LEU A 28 2.42 -15.94 10.76
C LEU A 28 3.54 -17.00 10.83
N LYS A 29 3.23 -18.22 11.27
CA LYS A 29 4.22 -19.33 11.26
C LYS A 29 4.69 -19.67 9.86
N LEU A 30 3.81 -19.60 8.85
CA LEU A 30 4.18 -19.85 7.46
C LEU A 30 5.15 -18.79 6.93
N VAL A 31 4.84 -17.51 7.18
CA VAL A 31 5.73 -16.38 6.83
C VAL A 31 7.09 -16.53 7.52
N GLN A 32 7.10 -16.87 8.82
CA GLN A 32 8.32 -17.11 9.58
C GLN A 32 9.13 -18.30 9.04
N SER A 33 8.47 -19.37 8.61
CA SER A 33 9.16 -20.53 8.02
C SER A 33 9.95 -20.13 6.77
N ARG A 34 9.32 -19.38 5.85
CA ARG A 34 9.97 -18.88 4.63
C ARG A 34 11.13 -17.93 4.95
N ALA A 35 10.96 -17.07 5.94
CA ALA A 35 12.00 -16.16 6.41
C ALA A 35 13.20 -16.93 7.00
N ASN A 36 12.95 -17.98 7.78
CA ASN A 36 14.00 -18.83 8.37
C ASN A 36 14.76 -19.60 7.29
N GLU A 37 14.07 -20.10 6.26
CA GLU A 37 14.70 -20.74 5.10
C GLU A 37 15.61 -19.76 4.36
N TYR A 38 15.17 -18.50 4.20
CA TYR A 38 16.01 -17.46 3.62
C TYR A 38 17.22 -17.11 4.49
N GLU A 39 17.03 -16.96 5.81
CA GLU A 39 18.12 -16.71 6.75
C GLU A 39 19.17 -17.81 6.74
N PHE A 40 18.77 -19.07 6.59
CA PHE A 40 19.71 -20.18 6.45
C PHE A 40 20.52 -20.09 5.15
N ARG A 41 19.92 -19.66 4.03
CA ARG A 41 20.59 -19.54 2.72
C ARG A 41 21.48 -18.29 2.63
N SER A 42 21.06 -17.18 3.22
CA SER A 42 21.67 -15.85 3.06
C SER A 42 21.85 -15.11 4.41
N PRO A 43 22.56 -15.69 5.39
CA PRO A 43 22.61 -15.18 6.76
C PRO A 43 23.20 -13.77 6.86
N GLU A 44 24.27 -13.48 6.11
CA GLU A 44 24.91 -12.16 6.11
C GLU A 44 23.99 -11.05 5.58
N ASN A 45 23.17 -11.37 4.58
CA ASN A 45 22.22 -10.43 4.03
C ASN A 45 21.06 -10.17 5.01
N VAL A 46 20.54 -11.21 5.66
CA VAL A 46 19.50 -11.08 6.68
C VAL A 46 19.98 -10.24 7.86
N VAL A 47 21.22 -10.44 8.34
CA VAL A 47 21.81 -9.61 9.40
C VAL A 47 21.85 -8.14 8.96
N TRP A 48 22.32 -7.86 7.75
CA TRP A 48 22.41 -6.50 7.23
C TRP A 48 21.03 -5.84 7.11
N ILE A 49 20.02 -6.53 6.56
CA ILE A 49 18.64 -6.02 6.47
C ILE A 49 18.09 -5.73 7.87
N ARG A 50 18.28 -6.63 8.83
CA ARG A 50 17.86 -6.42 10.22
C ARG A 50 18.54 -5.21 10.85
N ASP A 51 19.80 -4.94 10.52
CA ASP A 51 20.50 -3.76 11.02
C ASP A 51 19.97 -2.45 10.41
N VAL A 52 19.50 -2.48 9.16
CA VAL A 52 18.73 -1.36 8.57
C VAL A 52 17.40 -1.19 9.28
N LEU A 53 16.63 -2.27 9.48
CA LEU A 53 15.33 -2.23 10.16
C LEU A 53 15.43 -1.64 11.57
N LYS A 54 16.48 -1.99 12.34
CA LYS A 54 16.72 -1.42 13.68
C LYS A 54 16.98 0.09 13.68
N LYS A 55 17.40 0.67 12.55
CA LYS A 55 17.65 2.10 12.40
C LYS A 55 16.40 2.88 11.97
N ILE A 56 15.36 2.20 11.50
CA ILE A 56 14.09 2.83 11.17
C ILE A 56 13.31 3.10 12.45
N ASP A 57 12.94 4.36 12.68
CA ASP A 57 12.02 4.75 13.74
C ASP A 57 10.58 4.44 13.29
N PHE A 58 10.14 3.21 13.60
CA PHE A 58 8.78 2.78 13.27
C PHE A 58 7.71 3.60 14.00
N GLN A 59 8.00 4.15 15.18
CA GLN A 59 7.03 4.99 15.86
C GLN A 59 6.78 6.28 15.08
N GLU A 60 7.83 6.90 14.55
CA GLU A 60 7.67 8.08 13.69
C GLU A 60 7.01 7.72 12.36
N LEU A 61 7.36 6.58 11.76
CA LEU A 61 6.66 6.08 10.57
C LEU A 61 5.15 5.94 10.83
N HIS A 62 4.76 5.33 11.97
CA HIS A 62 3.36 5.20 12.37
C HIS A 62 2.70 6.56 12.58
N ASN A 63 3.39 7.52 13.20
CA ASN A 63 2.88 8.88 13.41
C ASN A 63 2.55 9.56 12.08
N ILE A 64 3.42 9.43 11.07
CA ILE A 64 3.21 10.01 9.75
C ILE A 64 2.00 9.37 9.06
N TYR A 65 1.84 8.04 9.10
CA TYR A 65 0.62 7.39 8.59
C TYR A 65 -0.65 7.87 9.33
N ARG A 66 -0.60 8.02 10.66
CA ARG A 66 -1.72 8.58 11.44
C ARG A 66 -2.04 10.01 11.01
N GLU A 67 -1.03 10.83 10.69
CA GLU A 67 -1.25 12.18 10.16
C GLU A 67 -1.92 12.16 8.78
N VAL A 68 -1.46 11.31 7.85
CA VAL A 68 -2.06 11.12 6.53
C VAL A 68 -3.53 10.69 6.67
N ALA A 69 -3.80 9.70 7.52
CA ALA A 69 -5.16 9.24 7.82
C ALA A 69 -6.04 10.35 8.42
N ARG A 70 -5.54 11.11 9.39
CA ARG A 70 -6.29 12.23 9.99
C ARG A 70 -6.63 13.31 8.97
N ARG A 71 -5.70 13.66 8.07
CA ARG A 71 -5.97 14.61 6.97
C ARG A 71 -7.05 14.09 6.02
N ALA A 72 -7.12 12.78 5.83
CA ALA A 72 -8.18 12.08 5.11
C ALA A 72 -9.47 11.85 5.95
N GLY A 73 -9.55 12.30 7.21
CA GLY A 73 -10.74 12.09 8.05
C GLY A 73 -10.90 10.66 8.57
N VAL A 74 -9.81 9.91 8.69
CA VAL A 74 -9.73 8.55 9.24
C VAL A 74 -9.05 8.60 10.60
N ARG A 75 -9.63 7.92 11.60
CA ARG A 75 -9.15 7.94 12.99
C ARG A 75 -8.23 6.76 13.32
N ASP A 76 -8.59 5.59 12.84
CA ASP A 76 -7.95 4.32 13.16
C ASP A 76 -7.53 3.63 11.86
N ILE A 77 -6.28 3.19 11.80
CA ILE A 77 -5.69 2.45 10.69
C ILE A 77 -4.80 1.34 11.27
N ASN A 78 -4.71 0.25 10.52
CA ASN A 78 -3.87 -0.89 10.88
C ASN A 78 -2.37 -0.56 10.84
N PHE A 79 -1.59 -1.27 11.64
CA PHE A 79 -0.14 -1.18 11.72
C PHE A 79 0.48 -2.59 11.77
N VAL A 80 1.58 -2.79 11.06
CA VAL A 80 2.44 -3.97 11.16
C VAL A 80 3.50 -3.71 12.24
N LEU A 81 3.64 -4.66 13.16
CA LEU A 81 4.66 -4.56 14.20
C LEU A 81 6.06 -4.73 13.60
N PRO A 82 7.09 -4.02 14.08
CA PRO A 82 8.44 -4.11 13.51
C PRO A 82 9.02 -5.53 13.48
N HIS A 83 8.67 -6.38 14.45
CA HIS A 83 9.09 -7.77 14.52
C HIS A 83 8.28 -8.71 13.60
N HIS A 84 7.30 -8.20 12.87
CA HIS A 84 6.55 -8.90 11.82
C HIS A 84 7.02 -8.50 10.41
N ILE A 85 8.22 -7.92 10.29
CA ILE A 85 8.84 -7.59 9.01
C ILE A 85 10.00 -8.56 8.78
N TYR A 86 9.93 -9.34 7.71
CA TYR A 86 10.83 -10.46 7.45
C TYR A 86 11.48 -10.35 6.07
N PRO A 87 12.80 -10.51 5.94
CA PRO A 87 13.40 -10.73 4.63
C PRO A 87 13.07 -12.15 4.13
N ARG A 88 12.71 -12.27 2.86
CA ARG A 88 12.54 -13.54 2.15
C ARG A 88 13.37 -13.56 0.87
N GLY A 89 13.58 -14.74 0.31
CA GLY A 89 14.18 -14.86 -1.03
C GLY A 89 13.16 -14.55 -2.11
N THR A 90 13.63 -14.34 -3.34
CA THR A 90 12.74 -14.33 -4.51
C THR A 90 12.19 -15.74 -4.73
N ASP A 91 10.88 -15.90 -4.87
CA ASP A 91 10.27 -17.22 -5.07
C ASP A 91 10.73 -17.84 -6.41
N GLU A 92 11.12 -19.12 -6.38
CA GLU A 92 11.67 -19.86 -7.55
C GLU A 92 10.65 -20.03 -8.70
N LEU A 93 9.37 -19.71 -8.46
CA LEU A 93 8.27 -19.82 -9.43
C LEU A 93 8.09 -18.59 -10.33
N GLY A 94 8.92 -17.56 -10.20
CA GLY A 94 8.98 -16.46 -11.18
C GLY A 94 7.92 -15.37 -11.04
N ASP A 95 6.96 -15.49 -10.11
CA ASP A 95 6.12 -14.38 -9.65
C ASP A 95 6.88 -13.61 -8.55
N ALA A 96 7.91 -12.87 -8.97
CA ALA A 96 8.71 -12.01 -8.10
C ALA A 96 7.92 -10.75 -7.74
N ALA A 97 7.09 -10.81 -6.70
CA ALA A 97 6.67 -9.60 -6.00
C ALA A 97 7.87 -9.07 -5.19
N ASP A 98 8.26 -7.81 -5.41
CA ASP A 98 9.44 -7.17 -4.81
C ASP A 98 9.33 -7.05 -3.27
N ALA A 99 8.12 -6.96 -2.75
CA ALA A 99 7.76 -7.14 -1.35
C ALA A 99 6.31 -7.63 -1.31
N ASP A 100 5.84 -8.08 -0.15
CA ASP A 100 4.44 -8.50 0.00
C ASP A 100 3.95 -8.30 1.44
N TYR A 101 2.72 -7.83 1.58
CA TYR A 101 1.99 -7.75 2.83
C TYR A 101 0.97 -8.88 2.92
N ASP A 102 1.16 -9.77 3.90
CA ASP A 102 0.21 -10.84 4.16
C ASP A 102 -0.91 -10.31 5.12
N PRO A 103 -2.15 -10.20 4.62
CA PRO A 103 -3.24 -9.63 5.40
C PRO A 103 -3.73 -10.54 6.51
N ILE A 104 -3.51 -11.86 6.47
CA ILE A 104 -3.96 -12.74 7.54
C ILE A 104 -2.99 -12.65 8.71
N SER A 105 -1.70 -12.85 8.47
CA SER A 105 -0.65 -12.79 9.49
C SER A 105 -0.32 -11.38 9.98
N ASN A 106 -0.75 -10.34 9.25
CA ASN A 106 -0.34 -8.96 9.49
C ASN A 106 1.19 -8.81 9.49
N ALA A 107 1.82 -9.34 8.45
CA ALA A 107 3.28 -9.37 8.31
C ALA A 107 3.71 -8.85 6.95
N ILE A 108 4.91 -8.27 6.90
CA ILE A 108 5.54 -7.79 5.67
C ILE A 108 6.71 -8.70 5.35
N SER A 109 6.80 -9.11 4.10
CA SER A 109 7.94 -9.86 3.54
C SER A 109 8.69 -8.98 2.54
N LEU A 110 9.97 -8.74 2.77
CA LEU A 110 10.85 -7.95 1.90
C LEU A 110 11.63 -8.89 0.95
N ASP A 111 11.79 -8.54 -0.33
CA ASP A 111 12.70 -9.29 -1.22
C ASP A 111 14.17 -9.00 -0.85
N GLY A 112 14.72 -9.90 -0.05
CA GLY A 112 16.10 -9.83 0.40
C GLY A 112 17.11 -10.02 -0.74
N ASP A 113 16.77 -10.77 -1.78
CA ASP A 113 17.66 -11.00 -2.92
C ASP A 113 17.76 -9.77 -3.80
N LEU A 114 16.66 -9.05 -4.01
CA LEU A 114 16.67 -7.75 -4.69
C LEU A 114 17.50 -6.74 -3.90
N VAL A 115 17.30 -6.66 -2.59
CA VAL A 115 18.10 -5.81 -1.71
C VAL A 115 19.59 -6.14 -1.81
N ALA A 116 19.95 -7.44 -1.77
CA ALA A 116 21.34 -7.88 -1.90
C ALA A 116 21.95 -7.46 -3.25
N ARG A 117 21.20 -7.66 -4.36
CA ARG A 117 21.63 -7.25 -5.71
C ARG A 117 21.87 -5.74 -5.81
N VAL A 118 20.93 -4.94 -5.31
CA VAL A 118 21.02 -3.46 -5.33
C VAL A 118 22.20 -2.99 -4.48
N ARG A 119 22.45 -3.63 -3.33
CA ARG A 119 23.57 -3.32 -2.44
C ARG A 119 24.93 -3.48 -3.13
N MET A 120 25.04 -4.42 -4.08
CA MET A 120 26.28 -4.71 -4.81
C MET A 120 26.58 -3.73 -5.95
N ILE A 121 25.68 -2.79 -6.27
CA ILE A 121 25.92 -1.78 -7.30
C ILE A 121 27.06 -0.84 -6.84
N GLU A 122 28.10 -0.70 -7.67
CA GLU A 122 29.27 0.12 -7.34
C GLU A 122 28.92 1.59 -7.08
N SER A 123 29.71 2.25 -6.23
CA SER A 123 29.67 3.68 -5.87
C SER A 123 28.47 4.19 -5.05
N ASN A 124 27.31 3.53 -5.02
CA ASN A 124 26.14 3.97 -4.23
C ASN A 124 25.19 2.84 -3.75
N GLY A 125 25.54 1.57 -3.94
CA GLY A 125 24.63 0.44 -3.70
C GLY A 125 24.02 0.38 -2.30
N GLU A 126 24.76 0.74 -1.25
CA GLU A 126 24.23 0.71 0.12
C GLU A 126 23.06 1.69 0.32
N LYS A 127 23.20 2.94 -0.14
CA LYS A 127 22.13 3.94 -0.03
C LYS A 127 20.93 3.55 -0.89
N LEU A 128 21.16 3.00 -2.08
CA LEU A 128 20.09 2.49 -2.94
C LEU A 128 19.34 1.34 -2.26
N ALA A 129 20.04 0.41 -1.62
CA ALA A 129 19.44 -0.71 -0.90
C ALA A 129 18.65 -0.24 0.34
N VAL A 130 19.15 0.76 1.08
CA VAL A 130 18.41 1.38 2.20
C VAL A 130 17.16 2.12 1.70
N SER A 131 17.26 2.85 0.58
CA SER A 131 16.11 3.49 -0.07
C SER A 131 15.06 2.45 -0.50
N LEU A 132 15.51 1.33 -1.08
CA LEU A 132 14.62 0.23 -1.47
C LEU A 132 13.90 -0.36 -0.27
N ILE A 133 14.61 -0.64 0.84
CA ILE A 133 13.97 -1.13 2.07
C ILE A 133 12.93 -0.14 2.59
N LEU A 134 13.27 1.16 2.66
CA LEU A 134 12.33 2.18 3.12
C LEU A 134 11.08 2.22 2.22
N GLN A 135 11.27 2.18 0.91
CA GLN A 135 10.17 2.20 -0.05
C GLN A 135 9.31 0.93 0.03
N GLN A 136 9.91 -0.26 0.07
CA GLN A 136 9.17 -1.53 0.24
C GLN A 136 8.37 -1.53 1.53
N ILE A 137 8.98 -1.12 2.65
CA ILE A 137 8.25 -1.00 3.92
C ILE A 137 7.09 -0.03 3.76
N ALA A 138 7.32 1.19 3.29
CA ALA A 138 6.24 2.18 3.14
C ALA A 138 5.12 1.73 2.19
N HIS A 139 5.46 1.01 1.12
CA HIS A 139 4.50 0.44 0.18
C HIS A 139 3.63 -0.62 0.88
N GLU A 140 4.25 -1.66 1.45
CA GLU A 140 3.53 -2.73 2.13
C GLU A 140 2.79 -2.27 3.39
N TYR A 141 3.30 -1.24 4.06
CA TYR A 141 2.60 -0.60 5.16
C TYR A 141 1.34 0.14 4.69
N ALA A 142 1.41 0.81 3.54
CA ALA A 142 0.24 1.45 2.95
C ALA A 142 -0.83 0.40 2.61
N HIS A 143 -0.45 -0.77 2.09
CA HIS A 143 -1.36 -1.91 2.01
C HIS A 143 -1.96 -2.23 3.37
N ALA A 144 -1.13 -2.50 4.39
CA ALA A 144 -1.60 -2.86 5.72
C ALA A 144 -2.69 -1.92 6.25
N THR A 145 -2.51 -0.61 6.10
CA THR A 145 -3.48 0.42 6.53
C THR A 145 -4.83 0.37 5.78
N GLY A 146 -4.85 -0.18 4.56
CA GLY A 146 -6.05 -0.38 3.74
C GLY A 146 -6.82 -1.67 4.02
N TYR A 147 -6.24 -2.65 4.74
CA TYR A 147 -6.92 -3.91 5.09
C TYR A 147 -7.67 -3.78 6.42
N VAL A 148 -9.00 -3.66 6.36
CA VAL A 148 -9.81 -3.15 7.49
C VAL A 148 -10.68 -4.19 8.19
N ALA A 149 -11.11 -5.23 7.48
CA ALA A 149 -12.02 -6.22 8.04
C ALA A 149 -11.88 -7.58 7.38
N HIS A 150 -12.12 -8.63 8.15
CA HIS A 150 -12.28 -10.00 7.68
C HIS A 150 -13.63 -10.53 8.17
N GLY A 151 -14.35 -11.26 7.32
CA GLY A 151 -15.65 -11.84 7.67
C GLY A 151 -16.24 -12.67 6.54
N GLU A 152 -17.39 -13.30 6.81
CA GLU A 152 -18.13 -14.05 5.79
C GLU A 152 -19.00 -13.10 4.94
N ILE A 153 -18.99 -13.30 3.63
CA ILE A 153 -19.99 -12.73 2.71
C ILE A 153 -20.85 -13.84 2.15
N GLU A 154 -22.14 -13.56 1.96
CA GLU A 154 -23.08 -14.46 1.30
C GLU A 154 -23.14 -14.13 -0.19
N LEU A 155 -22.83 -15.12 -1.03
CA LEU A 155 -22.91 -15.03 -2.49
C LEU A 155 -24.34 -15.23 -2.99
N ASP A 156 -24.59 -14.90 -4.26
CA ASP A 156 -25.91 -14.99 -4.91
C ASP A 156 -26.58 -16.38 -4.84
N GLN A 157 -25.81 -17.44 -4.57
CA GLN A 157 -26.30 -18.82 -4.42
C GLN A 157 -26.47 -19.26 -2.95
N GLY A 158 -26.34 -18.34 -1.98
CA GLY A 158 -26.41 -18.64 -0.54
C GLY A 158 -25.13 -19.26 0.03
N GLU A 159 -24.08 -19.39 -0.78
CA GLU A 159 -22.76 -19.82 -0.33
C GLU A 159 -22.13 -18.73 0.54
N ARG A 160 -21.53 -19.12 1.67
CA ARG A 160 -20.78 -18.22 2.53
C ARG A 160 -19.30 -18.45 2.34
N ILE A 161 -18.61 -17.37 1.98
CA ILE A 161 -17.16 -17.41 1.78
C ILE A 161 -16.48 -16.37 2.65
N SER A 162 -15.29 -16.71 3.14
CA SER A 162 -14.45 -15.75 3.85
C SER A 162 -13.97 -14.68 2.88
N ALA A 163 -14.03 -13.42 3.29
CA ALA A 163 -13.57 -12.30 2.52
C ALA A 163 -12.84 -11.29 3.40
N VAL A 164 -11.87 -10.62 2.79
CA VAL A 164 -11.12 -9.53 3.38
C VAL A 164 -11.50 -8.24 2.68
N ARG A 165 -11.94 -7.26 3.45
CA ARG A 165 -12.20 -5.90 2.95
C ARG A 165 -10.91 -5.11 2.94
N MET A 166 -10.51 -4.64 1.76
CA MET A 166 -9.24 -3.96 1.54
C MET A 166 -9.36 -2.78 0.57
N GLY A 167 -8.69 -1.68 0.86
CA GLY A 167 -8.56 -0.56 -0.08
C GLY A 167 -9.94 -0.06 -0.57
N LEU A 168 -10.13 -0.02 -1.87
CA LEU A 168 -11.42 0.37 -2.47
C LEU A 168 -12.31 -0.83 -2.87
N ASN A 169 -12.00 -2.02 -2.34
CA ASN A 169 -12.51 -3.33 -2.79
C ASN A 169 -12.91 -4.27 -1.62
N GLN A 170 -13.47 -5.41 -1.99
CA GLN A 170 -13.59 -6.62 -1.16
C GLN A 170 -12.95 -7.79 -1.92
N THR A 171 -12.04 -8.51 -1.28
CA THR A 171 -11.32 -9.64 -1.89
C THR A 171 -11.74 -10.94 -1.20
N LEU A 172 -12.06 -11.97 -1.99
CA LEU A 172 -12.41 -13.29 -1.48
C LEU A 172 -11.15 -13.99 -0.94
N TYR A 173 -11.24 -14.61 0.23
CA TYR A 173 -10.17 -15.39 0.82
C TYR A 173 -10.62 -16.84 0.97
N ASN A 174 -10.52 -17.60 -0.13
CA ASN A 174 -10.35 -19.04 -0.15
C ASN A 174 -9.98 -19.49 -1.57
N HIS A 175 -9.11 -20.49 -1.67
CA HIS A 175 -8.65 -21.13 -2.91
C HIS A 175 -9.77 -21.92 -3.63
N THR A 176 -10.88 -21.26 -3.99
CA THR A 176 -11.84 -21.89 -4.90
C THR A 176 -11.26 -21.78 -6.30
N GLU A 177 -10.90 -22.92 -6.90
CA GLU A 177 -10.52 -23.08 -8.31
C GLU A 177 -11.64 -22.67 -9.29
N ASP A 178 -12.75 -22.12 -8.78
CA ASP A 178 -13.95 -21.80 -9.51
C ASP A 178 -13.83 -20.42 -10.16
N ARG A 179 -13.27 -20.45 -11.38
CA ARG A 179 -13.09 -19.32 -12.32
C ARG A 179 -14.39 -18.68 -12.82
N GLY A 180 -15.51 -18.87 -12.13
CA GLY A 180 -16.86 -18.65 -12.64
C GLY A 180 -17.50 -17.31 -12.30
N THR A 181 -17.04 -16.62 -11.25
CA THR A 181 -17.61 -15.32 -10.79
C THR A 181 -16.57 -14.37 -10.21
N ASP A 182 -15.30 -14.59 -10.53
CA ASP A 182 -14.18 -13.80 -10.00
C ASP A 182 -14.34 -12.30 -10.31
N TYR A 183 -14.06 -11.49 -9.28
CA TYR A 183 -14.03 -10.03 -9.24
C TYR A 183 -15.35 -9.31 -8.90
N TYR A 184 -15.75 -9.35 -7.62
CA TYR A 184 -16.46 -8.20 -7.03
C TYR A 184 -15.47 -7.02 -6.98
N THR A 185 -15.62 -6.12 -7.95
CA THR A 185 -15.00 -4.78 -8.03
C THR A 185 -13.60 -4.68 -7.44
N MET A 186 -12.61 -5.32 -8.09
CA MET A 186 -11.20 -5.12 -7.73
C MET A 186 -10.55 -4.06 -8.61
N PHE A 187 -10.30 -2.88 -8.07
CA PHE A 187 -9.49 -1.85 -8.73
C PHE A 187 -8.00 -2.00 -8.39
N GLU A 188 -7.41 -3.19 -8.64
CA GLU A 188 -6.02 -3.53 -8.26
C GLU A 188 -5.04 -2.41 -8.60
N LEU A 189 -4.94 -2.05 -9.88
CA LEU A 189 -4.04 -0.99 -10.33
C LEU A 189 -4.34 0.39 -9.72
N PHE A 190 -5.61 0.71 -9.43
CA PHE A 190 -5.91 1.99 -8.78
C PHE A 190 -5.53 2.00 -7.31
N ASN A 191 -5.74 0.87 -6.63
CA ASN A 191 -5.28 0.66 -5.25
C ASN A 191 -3.76 0.77 -5.21
N GLU A 192 -3.03 0.14 -6.14
CA GLU A 192 -1.57 0.29 -6.23
C GLU A 192 -1.14 1.74 -6.43
N GLY A 193 -1.84 2.49 -7.29
CA GLY A 193 -1.58 3.91 -7.48
C GLY A 193 -1.79 4.74 -6.21
N ALA A 194 -2.77 4.37 -5.38
CA ALA A 194 -3.00 5.00 -4.08
C ALA A 194 -1.95 4.55 -3.04
N THR A 195 -1.63 3.25 -2.98
CA THR A 195 -0.59 2.67 -2.12
C THR A 195 0.74 3.38 -2.35
N GLU A 196 1.18 3.44 -3.60
CA GLU A 196 2.47 4.01 -3.99
C GLU A 196 2.50 5.54 -3.78
N HIS A 197 1.38 6.22 -4.01
CA HIS A 197 1.26 7.65 -3.67
C HIS A 197 1.43 7.89 -2.16
N ILE A 198 0.77 7.09 -1.32
CA ILE A 198 0.89 7.17 0.15
C ILE A 198 2.32 6.84 0.57
N ALA A 199 2.91 5.75 0.05
CA ALA A 199 4.25 5.31 0.35
C ALA A 199 5.28 6.41 0.05
N THR A 200 5.19 7.02 -1.14
CA THR A 200 6.05 8.15 -1.53
C THR A 200 5.89 9.33 -0.58
N LEU A 201 4.66 9.70 -0.21
CA LEU A 201 4.40 10.81 0.74
C LEU A 201 5.02 10.52 2.11
N VAL A 202 4.82 9.31 2.62
CA VAL A 202 5.31 8.89 3.94
C VAL A 202 6.83 8.81 3.96
N SER A 203 7.46 8.15 2.99
CA SER A 203 8.92 8.03 2.91
C SER A 203 9.61 9.39 2.82
N ARG A 204 9.06 10.31 2.02
CA ARG A 204 9.57 11.69 1.92
C ARG A 204 9.44 12.44 3.24
N GLU A 205 8.28 12.37 3.88
CA GLU A 205 8.03 13.05 5.14
C GLU A 205 8.90 12.45 6.27
N TYR A 206 9.09 11.13 6.27
CA TYR A 206 9.98 10.44 7.19
C TYR A 206 11.41 10.97 7.06
N LEU A 207 11.99 10.95 5.85
CA LEU A 207 13.35 11.43 5.62
C LEU A 207 13.50 12.95 5.81
N ARG A 208 12.42 13.73 5.69
CA ARG A 208 12.41 15.16 6.03
C ARG A 208 12.56 15.40 7.54
N ARG A 209 11.98 14.51 8.36
CA ARG A 209 12.02 14.61 9.83
C ARG A 209 13.25 13.91 10.42
N LEU A 210 13.55 12.72 9.92
CA LEU A 210 14.56 11.80 10.42
C LEU A 210 15.33 11.17 9.25
N PRO A 211 16.47 11.77 8.85
CA PRO A 211 17.40 11.12 7.93
C PRO A 211 17.81 9.73 8.46
N LEU A 212 17.94 8.75 7.58
CA LEU A 212 18.14 7.34 7.96
C LEU A 212 19.60 6.94 7.82
N ASP A 213 20.25 6.54 8.91
CA ASP A 213 21.64 6.10 8.85
C ASP A 213 21.79 4.75 8.13
N THR A 214 22.88 4.58 7.39
CA THR A 214 23.24 3.30 6.77
C THR A 214 24.09 2.45 7.73
N PRO A 215 24.13 1.11 7.56
CA PRO A 215 24.97 0.25 8.38
C PRO A 215 26.47 0.61 8.33
N SER A 216 26.98 1.09 7.20
CA SER A 216 28.39 1.50 7.06
C SER A 216 28.73 2.90 7.62
N GLY A 217 27.75 3.64 8.14
CA GLY A 217 27.96 4.96 8.76
C GLY A 217 27.72 6.16 7.84
N GLY A 218 27.11 5.97 6.67
CA GLY A 218 26.50 7.05 5.90
C GLY A 218 25.11 7.43 6.43
N THR A 219 24.49 8.43 5.82
CA THR A 219 23.09 8.80 6.09
C THR A 219 22.36 8.99 4.77
N LEU A 220 21.23 8.31 4.60
CA LEU A 220 20.27 8.51 3.53
C LEU A 220 19.47 9.79 3.80
N LYS A 221 19.54 10.73 2.85
CA LYS A 221 18.79 11.98 2.87
C LYS A 221 17.68 11.96 1.83
N LEU A 222 16.70 12.85 2.02
CA LEU A 222 15.57 13.03 1.09
C LEU A 222 15.99 13.15 -0.37
N LEU A 223 17.04 13.93 -0.67
CA LEU A 223 17.51 14.11 -2.06
C LEU A 223 17.99 12.81 -2.71
N GLU A 224 18.69 11.97 -1.95
CA GLU A 224 19.22 10.68 -2.43
C GLU A 224 18.08 9.67 -2.63
N PHE A 225 17.06 9.74 -1.77
CA PHE A 225 15.83 8.97 -1.95
C PHE A 225 15.01 9.43 -3.17
N ASP A 226 14.89 10.73 -3.41
CA ASP A 226 14.23 11.27 -4.61
C ASP A 226 14.99 10.92 -5.90
N GLU A 227 16.32 10.76 -5.84
CA GLU A 227 17.10 10.22 -6.95
C GLU A 227 16.83 8.74 -7.17
N PHE A 228 16.73 7.95 -6.10
CA PHE A 228 16.31 6.55 -6.17
C PHE A 228 14.93 6.39 -6.81
N LEU A 229 13.92 7.17 -6.38
CA LEU A 229 12.57 7.10 -6.97
C LEU A 229 12.59 7.38 -8.47
N LYS A 230 13.43 8.32 -8.95
CA LYS A 230 13.57 8.57 -10.39
C LYS A 230 14.18 7.41 -11.16
N ILE A 231 14.99 6.57 -10.52
CA ILE A 231 15.58 5.37 -11.15
C ILE A 231 14.49 4.31 -11.28
N VAL A 232 13.73 4.06 -10.22
CA VAL A 232 12.59 3.12 -10.23
C VAL A 232 11.49 3.59 -11.20
N ASP A 233 11.12 4.87 -11.17
CA ASP A 233 10.10 5.46 -12.04
C ASP A 233 10.47 5.43 -13.54
N ARG A 234 11.77 5.43 -13.87
CA ARG A 234 12.24 5.48 -15.27
C ARG A 234 11.89 4.23 -16.05
N ASP A 235 11.76 3.09 -15.38
CA ASP A 235 11.40 1.83 -16.01
C ASP A 235 9.89 1.73 -16.30
N LYS A 236 9.07 2.66 -15.76
CA LYS A 236 7.61 2.76 -15.97
C LYS A 236 6.93 1.38 -16.02
N ASP A 237 7.15 0.64 -14.95
CA ASP A 237 6.40 -0.56 -14.59
C ASP A 237 4.90 -0.24 -14.35
N ASP A 238 4.19 -1.26 -13.90
CA ASP A 238 2.75 -1.23 -13.59
C ASP A 238 2.40 -0.15 -12.55
N TYR A 239 3.30 0.10 -11.59
CA TYR A 239 3.14 1.05 -10.50
C TYR A 239 3.29 2.51 -10.93
N GLY A 240 4.31 2.84 -11.73
CA GLY A 240 4.49 4.20 -12.23
C GLY A 240 3.30 4.69 -13.07
N ALA A 241 2.70 3.80 -13.87
CA ALA A 241 1.49 4.10 -14.63
C ALA A 241 0.26 4.30 -13.72
N ALA A 242 0.14 3.52 -12.65
CA ALA A 242 -0.94 3.61 -11.68
C ALA A 242 -0.91 4.95 -10.91
N VAL A 243 0.28 5.37 -10.46
CA VAL A 243 0.48 6.67 -9.80
C VAL A 243 0.18 7.83 -10.74
N GLU A 244 0.64 7.77 -11.99
CA GLU A 244 0.33 8.79 -12.99
C GLU A 244 -1.20 8.91 -13.18
N PHE A 245 -1.90 7.79 -13.27
CA PHE A 245 -3.35 7.77 -13.39
C PHE A 245 -4.06 8.38 -12.17
N PHE A 246 -3.70 7.94 -10.96
CA PHE A 246 -4.24 8.47 -9.70
C PHE A 246 -4.09 10.00 -9.62
N ASN A 247 -2.91 10.51 -9.96
CA ASN A 247 -2.61 11.94 -9.95
C ASN A 247 -3.39 12.71 -11.02
N ARG A 248 -3.47 12.20 -12.26
CA ARG A 248 -4.19 12.85 -13.36
C ARG A 248 -5.69 12.94 -13.08
N LEU A 249 -6.30 11.86 -12.58
CA LEU A 249 -7.70 11.86 -12.19
C LEU A 249 -7.97 12.85 -11.05
N SER A 250 -7.13 12.85 -10.02
CA SER A 250 -7.25 13.76 -8.88
C SER A 250 -7.13 15.22 -9.30
N ALA A 251 -6.17 15.56 -10.16
CA ALA A 251 -5.97 16.90 -10.70
C ALA A 251 -7.16 17.37 -11.55
N HIS A 252 -7.75 16.47 -12.36
CA HIS A 252 -8.92 16.79 -13.17
C HIS A 252 -10.14 17.12 -12.30
N ILE A 253 -10.46 16.25 -11.35
CA ILE A 253 -11.58 16.46 -10.42
C ILE A 253 -11.35 17.74 -9.60
N SER A 254 -10.13 17.98 -9.14
CA SER A 254 -9.73 19.20 -8.44
C SER A 254 -10.05 20.46 -9.26
N LYS A 255 -9.63 20.47 -10.52
CA LYS A 255 -9.90 21.58 -11.44
C LYS A 255 -11.40 21.78 -11.68
N GLU A 256 -12.12 20.70 -11.97
CA GLU A 256 -13.54 20.80 -12.35
C GLU A 256 -14.47 21.08 -11.16
N CYS A 257 -14.09 20.68 -9.95
CA CYS A 257 -14.85 20.93 -8.72
C CYS A 257 -14.36 22.15 -7.93
N GLU A 258 -13.34 22.86 -8.41
CA GLU A 258 -12.76 24.05 -7.77
C GLU A 258 -12.31 23.81 -6.31
N VAL A 259 -11.70 22.65 -6.06
CA VAL A 259 -11.10 22.27 -4.77
C VAL A 259 -9.63 21.92 -4.95
N SER A 260 -8.81 21.99 -3.90
CA SER A 260 -7.40 21.59 -4.02
C SER A 260 -7.25 20.09 -4.29
N GLN A 261 -6.21 19.72 -5.05
CA GLN A 261 -5.91 18.33 -5.37
C GLN A 261 -5.69 17.48 -4.11
N GLU A 262 -5.06 18.04 -3.08
CA GLU A 262 -4.85 17.38 -1.78
C GLU A 262 -6.18 16.93 -1.16
N ILE A 263 -7.25 17.72 -1.28
CA ILE A 263 -8.56 17.37 -0.73
C ILE A 263 -9.19 16.22 -1.53
N VAL A 264 -9.02 16.21 -2.86
CA VAL A 264 -9.50 15.12 -3.71
C VAL A 264 -8.74 13.82 -3.40
N GLN A 265 -7.40 13.90 -3.30
CA GLN A 265 -6.55 12.77 -2.93
C GLN A 265 -6.92 12.26 -1.53
N GLY A 266 -7.16 13.16 -0.56
CA GLY A 266 -7.65 12.81 0.77
C GLY A 266 -8.97 12.03 0.74
N ALA A 267 -9.88 12.31 -0.22
CA ALA A 267 -11.11 11.55 -0.40
C ALA A 267 -10.86 10.12 -0.89
N PHE A 268 -9.95 9.94 -1.85
CA PHE A 268 -9.57 8.60 -2.30
C PHE A 268 -8.80 7.83 -1.24
N ILE A 269 -7.86 8.46 -0.53
CA ILE A 269 -7.13 7.86 0.59
C ILE A 269 -8.09 7.45 1.71
N ARG A 270 -9.08 8.29 2.05
CA ARG A 270 -10.12 7.94 3.02
C ARG A 270 -10.86 6.69 2.59
N ALA A 271 -11.32 6.66 1.34
CA ALA A 271 -12.07 5.55 0.81
C ALA A 271 -11.23 4.26 0.82
N TYR A 272 -9.94 4.36 0.46
CA TYR A 272 -8.96 3.29 0.54
C TYR A 272 -8.78 2.76 1.98
N TYR A 273 -8.52 3.63 2.96
CA TYR A 273 -8.37 3.23 4.36
C TYR A 273 -9.65 2.72 5.01
N ARG A 274 -10.82 2.93 4.40
CA ARG A 274 -12.11 2.51 4.97
C ARG A 274 -12.72 1.33 4.23
N GLY A 275 -12.09 0.79 3.19
CA GLY A 275 -12.71 -0.26 2.40
C GLY A 275 -13.89 0.24 1.58
N GLU A 276 -14.03 1.54 1.34
CA GLU A 276 -15.22 2.10 0.69
C GLU A 276 -15.14 1.92 -0.82
N ALA A 277 -16.24 1.48 -1.43
CA ALA A 277 -16.28 1.32 -2.88
C ALA A 277 -16.01 2.67 -3.58
N LEU A 278 -15.19 2.64 -4.64
CA LEU A 278 -15.11 3.79 -5.54
C LEU A 278 -16.51 4.14 -6.06
N PRO A 279 -16.82 5.44 -6.24
CA PRO A 279 -18.10 5.84 -6.80
C PRO A 279 -18.13 5.54 -8.31
N ALA A 280 -18.37 4.27 -8.67
CA ALA A 280 -18.21 3.78 -10.04
C ALA A 280 -19.02 4.60 -11.06
N GLY A 281 -20.27 4.93 -10.73
CA GLY A 281 -21.09 5.81 -11.59
C GLY A 281 -20.48 7.20 -11.79
N LEU A 282 -19.84 7.79 -10.77
CA LEU A 282 -19.15 9.08 -10.94
C LEU A 282 -17.93 8.96 -11.84
N LEU A 283 -17.14 7.90 -11.67
CA LEU A 283 -15.96 7.66 -12.50
C LEU A 283 -16.33 7.42 -13.97
N ASP A 284 -17.35 6.60 -14.22
CA ASP A 284 -17.84 6.34 -15.59
C ASP A 284 -18.38 7.62 -16.25
N GLU A 285 -19.09 8.47 -15.52
CA GLU A 285 -19.58 9.74 -16.07
C GLU A 285 -18.45 10.78 -16.28
N THR A 286 -17.35 10.67 -15.53
CA THR A 286 -16.21 11.61 -15.60
C THR A 286 -15.20 11.24 -16.68
N VAL A 287 -14.91 9.95 -16.80
CA VAL A 287 -13.85 9.42 -17.67
C VAL A 287 -14.44 8.83 -18.96
N GLY A 288 -15.59 8.16 -18.86
CA GLY A 288 -16.26 7.53 -19.99
C GLY A 288 -17.04 6.29 -19.57
N LYS A 289 -18.10 5.99 -20.31
CA LYS A 289 -18.97 4.84 -20.05
C LYS A 289 -18.16 3.53 -20.01
N GLU A 290 -18.44 2.67 -19.04
CA GLU A 290 -17.75 1.38 -18.78
C GLU A 290 -16.28 1.51 -18.33
N PHE A 291 -15.79 2.71 -18.02
CA PHE A 291 -14.42 2.91 -17.55
C PHE A 291 -14.09 2.06 -16.32
N THR A 292 -14.96 2.03 -15.32
CA THR A 292 -14.78 1.25 -14.08
C THR A 292 -14.73 -0.25 -14.33
N LYS A 293 -15.54 -0.77 -15.26
CA LYS A 293 -15.50 -2.17 -15.68
C LYS A 293 -14.17 -2.52 -16.36
N MET A 294 -13.57 -1.58 -17.07
CA MET A 294 -12.23 -1.79 -17.64
C MET A 294 -11.14 -1.67 -16.58
N LEU A 295 -11.26 -0.71 -15.65
CA LEU A 295 -10.36 -0.57 -14.51
C LEU A 295 -10.36 -1.84 -13.65
N MET A 296 -11.53 -2.45 -13.45
CA MET A 296 -11.67 -3.75 -12.78
C MET A 296 -10.99 -4.92 -13.50
N ARG A 297 -10.79 -4.81 -14.82
CA ARG A 297 -10.16 -5.85 -15.65
C ARG A 297 -8.69 -5.57 -15.92
N ALA A 298 -8.20 -4.41 -15.52
CA ALA A 298 -6.84 -3.98 -15.80
C ALA A 298 -5.89 -4.65 -14.81
N LYS A 299 -4.96 -5.45 -15.35
CA LYS A 299 -4.02 -6.26 -14.57
C LYS A 299 -2.57 -5.75 -14.58
N ASP A 300 -2.23 -4.83 -15.49
CA ASP A 300 -0.86 -4.34 -15.73
C ASP A 300 -0.82 -2.91 -16.35
N ALA A 301 0.37 -2.34 -16.49
CA ALA A 301 0.63 -1.01 -17.07
C ALA A 301 0.12 -0.88 -18.51
N LYS A 302 0.09 -1.95 -19.31
CA LYS A 302 -0.38 -1.87 -20.69
C LYS A 302 -1.87 -1.55 -20.71
N TYR A 303 -2.64 -2.14 -19.78
CA TYR A 303 -4.05 -1.78 -19.62
C TYR A 303 -4.21 -0.32 -19.18
N LEU A 304 -3.38 0.18 -18.26
CA LEU A 304 -3.42 1.59 -17.84
C LEU A 304 -3.01 2.58 -18.94
N LYS A 305 -1.92 2.30 -19.69
CA LYS A 305 -1.50 3.12 -20.82
C LYS A 305 -2.58 3.17 -21.91
N LYS A 306 -3.28 2.05 -22.12
CA LYS A 306 -4.45 1.99 -23.00
C LYS A 306 -5.61 2.82 -22.43
N LEU A 307 -5.96 2.64 -21.15
CA LEU A 307 -7.03 3.39 -20.47
C LEU A 307 -6.79 4.90 -20.48
N THR A 308 -5.58 5.34 -20.16
CA THR A 308 -5.20 6.77 -20.11
C THR A 308 -5.11 7.42 -21.49
N ARG A 309 -4.89 6.64 -22.56
CA ARG A 309 -4.86 7.13 -23.94
C ARG A 309 -6.25 7.12 -24.58
N ASP A 310 -7.01 6.07 -24.35
CA ASP A 310 -8.28 5.83 -25.03
C ASP A 310 -9.43 6.64 -24.42
N TYR A 311 -9.25 7.19 -23.20
CA TYR A 311 -10.26 8.02 -22.53
C TYR A 311 -9.81 9.45 -22.30
N SER A 312 -10.67 10.38 -22.72
CA SER A 312 -10.53 11.80 -22.49
C SER A 312 -11.24 12.17 -21.20
N LEU A 313 -10.55 12.83 -20.27
CA LEU A 313 -11.18 13.44 -19.11
C LEU A 313 -12.14 14.54 -19.57
N LEU A 314 -13.45 14.29 -19.44
CA LEU A 314 -14.48 15.20 -19.95
C LEU A 314 -14.71 16.36 -18.98
N SER A 315 -15.12 17.51 -19.50
CA SER A 315 -15.64 18.59 -18.65
C SER A 315 -16.86 18.11 -17.89
N LEU A 316 -16.89 18.38 -16.58
CA LEU A 316 -17.96 17.89 -15.73
C LEU A 316 -19.19 18.77 -15.87
N SER A 317 -20.35 18.15 -16.08
CA SER A 317 -21.64 18.85 -16.00
C SER A 317 -21.86 19.42 -14.59
N PRO A 318 -22.68 20.47 -14.41
CA PRO A 318 -22.97 21.02 -13.08
C PRO A 318 -23.47 19.97 -12.09
N SER A 319 -24.36 19.08 -12.53
CA SER A 319 -24.84 17.97 -11.70
C SER A 319 -23.74 16.99 -11.29
N LEU A 320 -22.77 16.74 -12.17
CA LEU A 320 -21.66 15.82 -11.87
C LEU A 320 -20.67 16.45 -10.89
N ARG A 321 -20.39 17.75 -11.03
CA ARG A 321 -19.59 18.53 -10.07
C ARG A 321 -20.20 18.50 -8.66
N GLU A 322 -21.51 18.71 -8.53
CA GLU A 322 -22.20 18.65 -7.24
C GLU A 322 -22.12 17.26 -6.58
N ARG A 323 -22.19 16.18 -7.37
CA ARG A 323 -22.06 14.83 -6.82
C ARG A 323 -20.62 14.54 -6.39
N TRP A 324 -19.62 14.98 -7.15
CA TRP A 324 -18.21 14.91 -6.71
C TRP A 324 -17.95 15.75 -5.46
N ALA A 325 -18.48 16.97 -5.40
CA ALA A 325 -18.38 17.82 -4.22
C ALA A 325 -18.96 17.12 -2.98
N ARG A 326 -20.10 16.43 -3.09
CA ARG A 326 -20.67 15.64 -1.98
C ARG A 326 -19.77 14.48 -1.55
N PHE A 327 -19.18 13.76 -2.50
CA PHE A 327 -18.22 12.69 -2.19
C PHE A 327 -16.99 13.26 -1.46
N ILE A 328 -16.43 14.36 -1.97
CA ILE A 328 -15.25 15.02 -1.41
C ILE A 328 -15.54 15.64 -0.03
N GLU A 329 -16.71 16.26 0.15
CA GLU A 329 -17.09 16.92 1.41
C GLU A 329 -17.28 15.92 2.56
N SER A 330 -17.54 14.65 2.26
CA SER A 330 -17.57 13.58 3.27
C SER A 330 -16.27 13.50 4.08
N VAL A 331 -15.14 13.84 3.47
CA VAL A 331 -13.82 13.94 4.13
C VAL A 331 -13.78 15.11 5.12
N ARG A 332 -14.26 16.29 4.68
CA ARG A 332 -14.17 17.54 5.46
C ARG A 332 -15.00 17.50 6.74
N ARG A 333 -16.11 16.77 6.74
CA ARG A 333 -17.00 16.65 7.91
C ARG A 333 -16.45 15.72 8.99
N ALA A 334 -15.52 14.82 8.67
CA ALA A 334 -14.95 13.85 9.62
C ALA A 334 -13.75 14.40 10.43
N VAL A 335 -13.17 15.53 10.00
CA VAL A 335 -12.02 16.21 10.63
C VAL A 335 -12.44 17.24 11.69
N ARG A 336 -13.73 17.57 11.76
CA ARG A 336 -14.32 18.39 12.84
C ARG A 336 -14.87 17.50 13.94
#